data_AF-A0A3A4QIP6-F1
#
_entry.id   AF-A0A3A4QIP6-F1
#
_cell.length_a   1.000
_cell.length_b   1.000
_cell.length_c   1.000
_cell.angle_alpha   90.00
_cell.angle_beta   90.00
_cell.angle_gamma   90.00
#
_symmetry.space_group_name_H-M   'P 1'
#
loop_
_entity.id
_entity.type
_entity.pdbx_description
1 polymer ?
#
loop_
_entity_poly.entity_id
_entity_poly.type
_entity_poly.pdbx_seq_one_letter_code
_entity_poly.pdbx_strand_id
1 'polypeptide(L)'
;MAKLWELLDQAYYFIGTNHYADAKNILDQILHTDPQNVDAWDAYIRICTTQSDLEVLRKNIDTIWNTRVRDQDYLHAKQRFVLRRLDEKINSL
;
A
#
# COMPACT_ATOMS: atom_id res chain seq x y z
N MET A 1 -0.71 -21.55 1.50
CA MET A 1 -0.11 -20.28 1.96
C MET A 1 0.80 -19.58 0.94
N ALA A 2 0.96 -20.04 -0.31
CA ALA A 2 1.92 -19.47 -1.29
C ALA A 2 1.47 -18.18 -2.02
N LYS A 3 0.16 -17.89 -2.03
CA LYS A 3 -0.43 -16.91 -2.97
C LYS A 3 -0.01 -15.45 -2.75
N LEU A 4 0.24 -15.02 -1.51
CA LEU A 4 0.47 -13.59 -1.22
C LEU A 4 1.89 -13.15 -1.57
N TRP A 5 2.88 -14.01 -1.31
CA TRP A 5 4.28 -13.75 -1.67
C TRP A 5 4.46 -13.71 -3.20
N GLU A 6 3.79 -14.61 -3.92
CA GLU A 6 3.76 -14.59 -5.39
C GLU A 6 3.18 -13.30 -5.95
N LEU A 7 2.10 -12.79 -5.35
CA LEU A 7 1.51 -11.50 -5.74
C LEU A 7 2.45 -10.33 -5.45
N LEU A 8 3.17 -10.34 -4.32
CA LEU A 8 4.17 -9.30 -4.01
C LEU A 8 5.33 -9.32 -5.02
N ASP A 9 5.86 -10.50 -5.34
CA ASP A 9 6.91 -10.66 -6.35
C ASP A 9 6.43 -10.16 -7.73
N GLN A 10 5.20 -10.48 -8.11
CA GLN A 10 4.59 -10.00 -9.34
C GLN A 10 4.42 -8.47 -9.35
N ALA A 11 3.99 -7.88 -8.23
CA ALA A 11 3.91 -6.43 -8.09
C ALA A 11 5.30 -5.80 -8.27
N TYR A 12 6.33 -6.31 -7.59
CA TYR A 12 7.69 -5.80 -7.73
C TYR A 12 8.25 -5.95 -9.14
N TYR A 13 7.93 -7.03 -9.85
CA TYR A 13 8.28 -7.20 -11.26
C TYR A 13 7.66 -6.10 -12.14
N PHE A 14 6.37 -5.80 -11.97
CA PHE A 14 5.73 -4.72 -12.70
C PHE A 14 6.30 -3.34 -12.35
N ILE A 15 6.63 -3.10 -11.08
CA ILE A 15 7.31 -1.88 -10.63
C ILE A 15 8.67 -1.74 -11.32
N GLY A 16 9.49 -2.79 -11.31
CA GLY A 16 10.81 -2.79 -11.94
C GLY A 16 10.79 -2.60 -13.45
N THR A 17 9.66 -2.91 -14.10
CA THR A 17 9.45 -2.73 -15.54
C THR A 17 8.62 -1.49 -15.89
N ASN A 18 8.37 -0.59 -14.93
CA ASN A 18 7.57 0.65 -15.07
C ASN A 18 6.09 0.44 -15.45
N HIS A 19 5.55 -0.76 -15.30
CA HIS A 19 4.12 -1.07 -15.51
C HIS A 19 3.32 -0.72 -14.25
N TYR A 20 3.26 0.58 -13.91
CA TYR A 20 2.67 1.03 -12.64
C TYR A 20 1.17 0.75 -12.53
N ALA A 21 0.42 0.72 -13.64
CA ALA A 21 -1.00 0.38 -13.62
C ALA A 21 -1.21 -1.10 -13.22
N ASP A 22 -0.42 -2.01 -13.80
CA ASP A 22 -0.47 -3.43 -13.45
C ASP A 22 0.01 -3.67 -12.02
N ALA A 23 1.07 -2.96 -11.58
CA ALA A 23 1.51 -3.00 -10.18
C ALA A 23 0.37 -2.59 -9.23
N LYS A 24 -0.34 -1.49 -9.50
CA LYS A 24 -1.50 -1.04 -8.69
C LYS A 24 -2.56 -2.14 -8.59
N ASN A 25 -2.92 -2.76 -9.71
CA ASN A 25 -3.93 -3.82 -9.74
C ASN A 25 -3.54 -5.03 -8.86
N ILE A 26 -2.26 -5.41 -8.85
CA ILE A 26 -1.77 -6.50 -8.00
C ILE A 26 -1.76 -6.09 -6.52
N LEU A 27 -1.30 -4.87 -6.22
CA LEU A 27 -1.29 -4.33 -4.86
C LEU A 27 -2.70 -4.23 -4.28
N ASP A 28 -3.68 -3.79 -5.07
CA ASP A 28 -5.08 -3.75 -4.65
C ASP A 28 -5.63 -5.15 -4.31
N GLN A 29 -5.21 -6.19 -5.04
CA GLN A 29 -5.58 -7.58 -4.72
C GLN A 29 -4.96 -8.06 -3.41
N ILE A 30 -3.69 -7.72 -3.16
CA ILE A 30 -3.02 -8.05 -1.90
C ILE A 30 -3.76 -7.39 -0.75
N LEU A 31 -4.03 -6.08 -0.85
CA LEU A 31 -4.70 -5.28 0.18
C LEU A 31 -6.19 -5.61 0.35
N HIS A 32 -6.80 -6.23 -0.66
CA HIS A 32 -8.13 -6.82 -0.51
C HIS A 32 -8.12 -8.04 0.42
N THR A 33 -7.07 -8.86 0.34
CA THR A 33 -6.94 -10.10 1.12
C THR A 33 -6.31 -9.86 2.49
N ASP A 34 -5.29 -9.00 2.54
CA ASP A 34 -4.57 -8.60 3.74
C ASP A 34 -4.43 -7.07 3.77
N PRO A 35 -5.45 -6.36 4.30
CA PRO A 35 -5.43 -4.90 4.45
C PRO A 35 -4.25 -4.36 5.27
N GLN A 36 -3.61 -5.21 6.09
CA GLN A 36 -2.52 -4.85 6.98
C GLN A 36 -1.14 -5.19 6.41
N ASN A 37 -1.07 -5.51 5.11
CA ASN A 37 0.17 -5.85 4.45
C ASN A 37 1.03 -4.60 4.25
N VAL A 38 2.06 -4.45 5.07
CA VAL A 38 2.93 -3.27 5.06
C VAL A 38 3.77 -3.20 3.79
N ASP A 39 4.23 -4.34 3.27
CA ASP A 39 5.06 -4.42 2.08
C ASP A 39 4.30 -3.95 0.83
N ALA A 40 3.03 -4.33 0.71
CA ALA A 40 2.15 -3.86 -0.35
C ALA A 40 1.90 -2.36 -0.27
N TRP A 41 1.68 -1.81 0.93
CA TRP A 41 1.52 -0.36 1.10
C TRP A 41 2.80 0.41 0.77
N ASP A 42 3.99 -0.04 1.21
CA ASP A 42 5.25 0.62 0.87
C ASP A 42 5.52 0.56 -0.64
N ALA A 43 5.21 -0.56 -1.30
CA ALA A 43 5.27 -0.67 -2.76
C ALA A 43 4.32 0.34 -3.45
N TYR A 44 3.10 0.51 -2.94
CA TYR A 44 2.14 1.48 -3.47
C TYR A 44 2.64 2.93 -3.33
N ILE A 45 3.22 3.26 -2.17
CA ILE A 45 3.79 4.61 -1.93
C ILE A 45 4.94 4.89 -2.91
N ARG A 46 5.80 3.90 -3.19
CA ARG A 46 6.94 4.06 -4.09
C ARG A 46 6.54 4.41 -5.53
N ILE A 47 5.42 3.87 -6.01
CA ILE A 47 4.95 4.08 -7.38
C ILE A 47 4.13 5.36 -7.56
N CYS A 48 3.70 5.99 -6.46
CA CYS A 48 3.06 7.30 -6.52
C CYS A 48 4.13 8.39 -6.73
N THR A 49 4.01 9.12 -7.84
CA THR A 49 4.99 10.13 -8.26
C THR A 49 4.49 11.56 -8.10
N THR A 50 3.19 11.76 -7.90
CA THR A 50 2.60 13.08 -7.71
C THR A 50 2.02 13.24 -6.30
N GLN A 51 1.97 14.48 -5.82
CA GLN A 51 1.30 14.79 -4.56
C GLN A 51 -0.18 14.40 -4.60
N SER A 52 -0.84 14.59 -5.73
CA SER A 52 -2.24 14.18 -5.93
C SER A 52 -2.42 12.67 -5.72
N ASP A 53 -1.51 11.84 -6.25
CA ASP A 53 -1.59 10.39 -6.07
C ASP A 53 -1.44 9.97 -4.61
N LEU A 54 -0.55 10.64 -3.87
CA LEU A 54 -0.30 10.36 -2.46
C LEU A 54 -1.49 10.77 -1.58
N GLU A 55 -2.17 11.88 -1.87
CA GLU A 55 -3.39 12.27 -1.16
C GLU A 55 -4.55 11.30 -1.41
N VAL A 56 -4.68 10.80 -2.64
CA VAL A 56 -5.65 9.73 -2.95
C VAL A 56 -5.29 8.46 -2.19
N LEU A 57 -4.00 8.10 -2.17
CA LEU A 57 -3.53 6.93 -1.43
C LEU A 57 -3.81 7.04 0.07
N ARG A 58 -3.64 8.23 0.67
CA ARG A 58 -3.99 8.49 2.08
C ARG A 58 -5.45 8.12 2.36
N LYS A 59 -6.37 8.66 1.55
CA LYS A 59 -7.81 8.40 1.70
C LYS A 59 -8.14 6.92 1.57
N ASN A 60 -7.46 6.22 0.65
CA ASN A 60 -7.64 4.78 0.47
C ASN A 60 -7.13 3.97 1.67
N ILE A 61 -5.97 4.33 2.24
CA ILE A 61 -5.45 3.73 3.47
C ILE A 61 -6.48 3.87 4.59
N ASP A 62 -6.97 5.08 4.84
CA ASP A 62 -7.95 5.33 5.90
C ASP A 62 -9.25 4.53 5.68
N THR A 63 -9.75 4.51 4.43
CA THR A 63 -10.98 3.78 4.09
C THR A 63 -10.82 2.27 4.29
N ILE A 64 -9.73 1.69 3.79
CA ILE A 64 -9.47 0.25 3.89
C ILE A 64 -9.25 -0.14 5.35
N TRP A 65 -8.51 0.65 6.12
CA TRP A 65 -8.28 0.36 7.53
C TRP A 65 -9.57 0.40 8.34
N ASN A 66 -10.35 1.49 8.22
CA ASN A 66 -11.58 1.68 8.99
C ASN A 66 -12.68 0.67 8.64
N THR A 67 -12.67 0.12 7.43
CA THR A 67 -13.73 -0.82 6.99
C THR A 67 -13.33 -2.29 7.11
N ARG A 68 -12.03 -2.61 7.04
CA ARG A 68 -11.56 -4.01 6.93
C ARG A 68 -10.66 -4.47 8.06
N VAL A 69 -10.13 -3.56 8.88
CA VAL A 69 -9.30 -3.92 10.04
C VAL A 69 -10.14 -3.74 11.31
N ARG A 70 -10.29 -4.79 12.12
CA ARG A 70 -11.00 -4.73 13.43
C ARG A 70 -10.10 -4.08 14.48
N ASP A 71 -10.64 -3.41 15.49
CA ASP A 71 -9.83 -2.63 16.44
C ASP A 71 -9.19 -3.46 17.57
N GLN A 72 -7.86 -3.30 17.72
CA GLN A 72 -7.03 -3.51 18.91
C GLN A 72 -5.78 -2.61 18.74
N ASP A 73 -5.20 -2.05 19.82
CA ASP A 73 -4.09 -1.07 19.76
C ASP A 73 -2.89 -1.48 18.87
N TYR A 74 -2.64 -2.79 18.73
CA TYR A 74 -1.61 -3.37 17.86
C TYR A 74 -1.87 -3.12 16.36
N LEU A 75 -3.14 -3.06 15.95
CA LEU A 75 -3.57 -2.95 14.55
C LEU A 75 -3.40 -1.52 14.01
N HIS A 76 -3.37 -0.51 14.88
CA HIS A 76 -3.04 0.88 14.50
C HIS A 76 -1.54 1.16 14.41
N ALA A 77 -0.66 0.28 14.94
CA ALA A 77 0.78 0.49 14.83
C ALA A 77 1.25 0.42 13.37
N LYS A 78 0.73 -0.56 12.62
CA LYS A 78 0.99 -0.69 11.18
C LYS A 78 0.40 0.47 10.37
N GLN A 79 -0.81 0.92 10.71
CA GLN A 79 -1.42 2.08 10.04
C GLN A 79 -0.57 3.33 10.21
N ARG A 80 -0.17 3.62 11.45
CA ARG A 80 0.69 4.76 11.78
C ARG A 80 2.04 4.67 11.07
N PHE A 81 2.61 3.47 10.98
CA PHE A 81 3.84 3.25 10.21
C PHE A 81 3.65 3.59 8.73
N VAL A 82 2.60 3.07 8.09
CA VAL A 82 2.31 3.34 6.67
C VAL A 82 2.04 4.82 6.42
N LEU A 83 1.23 5.47 7.26
CA LEU A 83 0.92 6.90 7.14
C LEU A 83 2.17 7.76 7.32
N ARG A 84 3.07 7.42 8.25
CA ARG A 84 4.35 8.11 8.39
C ARG A 84 5.21 7.99 7.13
N ARG A 85 5.29 6.80 6.54
CA ARG A 85 6.04 6.58 5.28
C ARG A 85 5.45 7.40 4.13
N LEU A 86 4.12 7.53 4.09
CA LEU A 86 3.43 8.37 3.14
C LEU A 86 3.77 9.85 3.36
N ASP A 87 3.76 10.33 4.60
CA ASP A 87 4.15 11.71 4.96
C ASP A 87 5.60 12.02 4.55
N GLU A 88 6.53 11.10 4.84
CA GLU A 88 7.94 11.19 4.41
C GLU A 88 8.05 11.32 2.89
N LYS A 89 7.26 10.54 2.13
CA LYS A 89 7.24 10.60 0.67
C LYS A 89 6.67 11.93 0.16
N ILE A 90 5.55 12.41 0.72
CA ILE A 90 4.94 13.70 0.36
C ILE A 90 5.93 14.85 0.58
N ASN A 91 6.62 14.87 1.71
CA ASN A 91 7.60 15.90 2.05
C ASN A 91 8.87 15.85 1.17
N SER A 92 9.05 14.77 0.39
CA SER A 92 10.22 14.57 -0.50
C SER A 92 9.94 14.87 -1.97
N LEU A 93 8.68 15.14 -2.35
CA LEU A 93 8.28 15.55 -3.70
C LEU A 93 8.41 17.07 -3.86
#